data_AF-A0A852VUW0-F1
#
_entry.id   AF-A0A852VUW0-F1
#
_cell.length_a   1.000
_cell.length_b   1.000
_cell.length_c   1.000
_cell.angle_alpha   90.00
_cell.angle_beta   90.00
_cell.angle_gamma   90.00
#
_symmetry.space_group_name_H-M   'P 1'
#
loop_
_entity.id
_entity.type
_entity.pdbx_description
1 polymer ?
#
loop_
_entity_poly.entity_id
_entity_poly.type
_entity_poly.pdbx_seq_one_letter_code
_entity_poly.pdbx_strand_id
1 'polypeptide(L)'
;MSDPGVHERVGLPGGPLDLLRPADPEAVAFDPVAVGEGVEELHPPHWARLWPSGRALATALDDAGPDLLAGRSVLELGCGLGLPSLVAARAGAHPVLATDRSPAAPGWVAATARRAGLRVATAVAAFDGTGDALTGRGWDLVLAADVLYGAAAADALTALLPRVTGPDGQVWLADPGRPEAPRWLDAARETWTVTSGRLPGGVDLHVLRRP
;
A
#
# COMPACT_ATOMS: atom_id res chain seq x y z
N MET A 1 10.20 -26.42 5.49
CA MET A 1 10.96 -26.27 4.24
C MET A 1 11.21 -24.80 4.04
N SER A 2 12.47 -24.41 3.89
CA SER A 2 12.90 -23.01 3.75
C SER A 2 12.26 -22.42 2.50
N ASP A 3 11.42 -21.40 2.64
CA ASP A 3 10.86 -20.69 1.48
C ASP A 3 12.01 -19.93 0.79
N PRO A 4 12.44 -20.31 -0.43
CA PRO A 4 13.62 -19.76 -1.07
C PRO A 4 13.25 -18.46 -1.77
N GLY A 5 12.83 -17.45 -0.99
CA GLY A 5 12.54 -16.13 -1.54
C GLY A 5 13.68 -15.64 -2.44
N VAL A 6 13.32 -15.07 -3.60
CA VAL A 6 14.30 -14.47 -4.51
C VAL A 6 14.40 -12.98 -4.25
N HIS A 7 15.53 -12.42 -4.64
CA HIS A 7 15.78 -10.99 -4.55
C HIS A 7 15.42 -10.36 -5.89
N GLU A 8 14.46 -9.44 -5.88
CA GLU A 8 14.16 -8.58 -7.01
C GLU A 8 14.79 -7.21 -6.75
N ARG A 9 15.82 -6.87 -7.54
CA ARG A 9 16.44 -5.55 -7.49
C ARG A 9 15.55 -4.55 -8.21
N VAL A 10 14.98 -3.60 -7.46
CA VAL A 10 14.14 -2.54 -8.00
C VAL A 10 14.97 -1.26 -8.12
N GLY A 11 15.16 -0.76 -9.34
CA GLY A 11 15.76 0.55 -9.57
C GLY A 11 14.80 1.68 -9.20
N LEU A 12 15.26 2.59 -8.35
CA LEU A 12 14.53 3.78 -7.90
C LEU A 12 15.43 5.03 -8.02
N PRO A 13 14.87 6.24 -8.10
CA PRO A 13 15.60 7.50 -8.26
C PRO A 13 16.77 7.70 -7.28
N GLY A 14 16.54 7.46 -5.98
CA GLY A 14 17.48 7.57 -4.88
C GLY A 14 18.38 6.35 -4.67
N GLY A 15 18.33 5.36 -5.57
CA GLY A 15 19.14 4.15 -5.52
C GLY A 15 18.32 2.86 -5.42
N PRO A 16 18.88 1.71 -5.83
CA PRO A 16 18.13 0.46 -5.89
C PRO A 16 17.77 -0.08 -4.50
N LEU A 17 16.64 -0.80 -4.43
CA LEU A 17 16.24 -1.58 -3.26
C LEU A 17 16.09 -3.04 -3.65
N ASP A 18 16.69 -3.95 -2.87
CA ASP A 18 16.58 -5.39 -3.08
C ASP A 18 15.37 -5.93 -2.31
N LEU A 19 14.27 -6.18 -3.02
CA LEU A 19 13.00 -6.66 -2.48
C LEU A 19 13.00 -8.19 -2.35
N LEU A 20 12.57 -8.73 -1.21
CA LEU A 20 12.32 -10.17 -1.08
C LEU A 20 10.91 -10.50 -1.56
N ARG A 21 10.79 -11.55 -2.36
CA ARG A 21 9.51 -12.11 -2.78
C ARG A 21 9.57 -13.63 -2.97
N PRO A 22 8.43 -14.34 -3.02
CA PRO A 22 8.41 -15.74 -3.42
C PRO A 22 9.10 -15.97 -4.78
N ALA A 23 9.83 -17.09 -4.91
CA ALA A 23 10.54 -17.44 -6.13
C ALA A 23 9.59 -17.60 -7.33
N ASP A 24 8.51 -18.35 -7.10
CA ASP A 24 7.42 -18.56 -8.03
C ASP A 24 6.11 -18.06 -7.40
N PRO A 25 5.66 -16.85 -7.76
CA PRO A 25 4.40 -16.32 -7.23
C PRO A 25 3.15 -17.07 -7.71
N GLU A 26 3.20 -17.84 -8.82
CA GLU A 26 2.05 -18.67 -9.24
C GLU A 26 1.92 -19.94 -8.39
N ALA A 27 3.03 -20.39 -7.79
CA ALA A 27 3.05 -21.56 -6.91
C ALA A 27 2.66 -21.24 -5.46
N VAL A 28 2.45 -19.96 -5.14
CA VAL A 28 1.99 -19.53 -3.81
C VAL A 28 0.54 -19.98 -3.64
N ALA A 29 0.25 -20.59 -2.47
CA ALA A 29 -1.11 -21.01 -2.15
C ALA A 29 -2.05 -19.80 -2.07
N PHE A 30 -3.32 -20.04 -2.39
CA PHE A 30 -4.36 -19.04 -2.20
C PHE A 30 -4.51 -18.73 -0.71
N ASP A 31 -4.73 -17.46 -0.39
CA ASP A 31 -4.90 -17.03 0.99
C ASP A 31 -6.33 -17.37 1.45
N PRO A 32 -6.49 -18.06 2.59
CA PRO A 32 -7.79 -18.18 3.22
C PRO A 32 -8.17 -16.81 3.83
N VAL A 33 -9.30 -16.27 3.40
CA VAL A 33 -9.82 -15.00 3.85
C VAL A 33 -11.16 -15.24 4.52
N ALA A 34 -11.28 -14.87 5.79
CA ALA A 34 -12.55 -14.92 6.48
C ALA A 34 -13.52 -13.89 5.88
N VAL A 35 -14.65 -14.37 5.36
CA VAL A 35 -15.74 -13.55 4.78
C VAL A 35 -17.04 -13.60 5.61
N GLY A 36 -17.02 -14.34 6.72
CA GLY A 36 -18.14 -14.50 7.65
C GLY A 36 -17.80 -15.47 8.77
N GLU A 37 -18.73 -15.69 9.70
CA GLU A 37 -18.54 -16.65 10.79
C GLU A 37 -18.33 -18.06 10.25
N GLY A 38 -17.11 -18.58 10.38
CA GLY A 38 -16.75 -19.93 9.97
C GLY A 38 -16.63 -20.15 8.46
N VAL A 39 -16.63 -19.09 7.64
CA VAL A 39 -16.51 -19.18 6.18
C VAL A 39 -15.22 -18.52 5.72
N GLU A 40 -14.37 -19.29 5.05
CA GLU A 40 -13.15 -18.84 4.40
C GLU A 40 -13.28 -18.96 2.88
N GLU A 41 -12.99 -17.88 2.17
CA GLU A 41 -12.82 -17.88 0.72
C GLU A 41 -11.33 -17.91 0.37
N LEU A 42 -10.98 -18.61 -0.70
CA LEU A 42 -9.61 -18.69 -1.19
C LEU A 42 -9.36 -17.57 -2.20
N HIS A 43 -8.53 -16.59 -1.83
CA HIS A 43 -8.16 -15.48 -2.70
C HIS A 43 -6.80 -15.74 -3.37
N PRO A 44 -6.63 -15.37 -4.65
CA PRO A 44 -5.34 -15.44 -5.30
C PRO A 44 -4.29 -14.61 -4.53
N PRO A 45 -3.03 -15.07 -4.42
CA PRO A 45 -1.98 -14.40 -3.65
C PRO A 45 -1.39 -13.22 -4.43
N HIS A 46 -2.22 -12.21 -4.73
CA HIS A 46 -1.80 -11.01 -5.46
C HIS A 46 -0.63 -10.29 -4.76
N TRP A 47 -0.51 -10.43 -3.44
CA TRP A 47 0.61 -9.90 -2.65
C TRP A 47 1.99 -10.45 -3.04
N ALA A 48 2.06 -11.63 -3.66
CA ALA A 48 3.32 -12.32 -3.95
C ALA A 48 4.14 -11.69 -5.10
N ARG A 49 3.60 -10.66 -5.76
CA ARG A 49 4.23 -9.93 -6.86
C ARG A 49 4.34 -8.45 -6.58
N LEU A 50 5.34 -7.85 -7.19
CA LEU A 50 5.46 -6.39 -7.24
C LEU A 50 4.66 -5.86 -8.43
N TRP A 51 3.53 -5.22 -8.15
CA TRP A 51 2.64 -4.67 -9.18
C TRP A 51 3.16 -3.35 -9.77
N PRO A 52 2.82 -3.03 -11.04
CA PRO A 52 3.21 -1.76 -11.67
C PRO A 52 2.84 -0.52 -10.84
N SER A 53 1.65 -0.47 -10.23
CA SER A 53 1.22 0.66 -9.40
C SER A 53 2.04 0.79 -8.13
N GLY A 54 2.42 -0.33 -7.50
CA GLY A 54 3.31 -0.33 -6.33
C GLY A 54 4.71 0.20 -6.69
N ARG A 55 5.24 -0.17 -7.86
CA ARG A 55 6.50 0.41 -8.38
C ARG A 55 6.38 1.89 -8.68
N ALA A 56 5.30 2.29 -9.36
CA ALA A 56 5.08 3.68 -9.72
C ALA A 56 4.94 4.58 -8.48
N LEU A 57 4.16 4.15 -7.48
CA LEU A 57 4.02 4.86 -6.22
C LEU A 57 5.34 4.97 -5.46
N ALA A 58 6.10 3.87 -5.37
CA ALA A 58 7.42 3.87 -4.75
C ALA A 58 8.40 4.82 -5.45
N THR A 59 8.43 4.84 -6.78
CA THR A 59 9.23 5.80 -7.56
C THR A 59 8.82 7.24 -7.25
N ALA A 60 7.52 7.55 -7.24
CA ALA A 60 7.03 8.88 -6.94
C ALA A 60 7.38 9.35 -5.52
N LEU A 61 7.34 8.44 -4.54
CA LEU A 61 7.75 8.72 -3.16
C LEU A 61 9.26 8.99 -3.07
N ASP A 62 10.07 8.21 -3.79
CA ASP A 62 11.52 8.39 -3.79
C ASP A 62 11.94 9.70 -4.48
N ASP A 63 11.26 10.07 -5.57
CA ASP A 63 11.44 11.37 -6.23
C ASP A 63 11.06 12.54 -5.31
N ALA A 64 10.00 12.40 -4.52
CA ALA A 64 9.59 13.41 -3.55
C ALA A 64 10.58 13.56 -2.39
N GLY A 65 11.25 12.46 -2.02
CA GLY A 65 12.40 12.45 -1.14
C GLY A 65 12.14 12.87 0.32
N PRO A 66 13.23 13.14 1.08
CA PRO A 66 13.16 13.45 2.50
C PRO A 66 12.39 14.74 2.83
N ASP A 67 12.40 15.73 1.94
CA ASP A 67 11.69 17.00 2.16
C ASP A 67 10.18 16.80 2.36
N LEU A 68 9.62 15.79 1.68
CA LEU A 68 8.25 15.37 1.91
C LEU A 68 8.15 14.37 3.07
N LEU A 69 9.04 13.38 3.14
CA LEU A 69 8.80 12.16 3.91
C LEU A 69 9.42 12.14 5.31
N ALA A 70 10.48 12.90 5.56
CA ALA A 70 11.22 12.83 6.82
C ALA A 70 10.32 13.19 8.01
N GLY A 71 10.28 12.29 9.00
CA GLY A 71 9.49 12.46 10.22
C GLY A 71 7.97 12.32 10.06
N ARG A 72 7.45 12.10 8.84
CA ARG A 72 6.02 11.85 8.62
C ARG A 72 5.63 10.45 9.05
N SER A 73 4.45 10.34 9.63
CA SER A 73 3.78 9.07 9.89
C SER A 73 3.12 8.55 8.61
N VAL A 74 3.41 7.28 8.28
CA VAL A 74 2.95 6.65 7.03
C VAL A 74 2.17 5.37 7.33
N LEU A 75 1.00 5.24 6.71
CA LEU A 75 0.20 4.01 6.66
C LEU A 75 0.11 3.55 5.20
N GLU A 76 0.39 2.28 4.91
CA GLU A 76 0.12 1.67 3.61
C GLU A 76 -1.01 0.63 3.72
N LEU A 77 -2.04 0.81 2.89
CA LEU A 77 -3.20 -0.07 2.78
C LEU A 77 -2.99 -1.05 1.60
N GLY A 78 -3.08 -2.36 1.85
CA GLY A 78 -2.87 -3.38 0.82
C GLY A 78 -1.43 -3.38 0.32
N CYS A 79 -0.46 -3.48 1.23
CA CYS A 79 0.94 -3.24 0.93
C CYS A 79 1.57 -4.29 0.00
N GLY A 80 1.06 -5.52 -0.06
CA GLY A 80 1.72 -6.63 -0.74
C GLY A 80 3.17 -6.78 -0.26
N LEU A 81 4.13 -6.64 -1.18
CA LEU A 81 5.57 -6.66 -0.86
C LEU A 81 6.11 -5.35 -0.23
N GLY A 82 5.28 -4.32 -0.08
CA GLY A 82 5.55 -3.13 0.75
C GLY A 82 6.62 -2.19 0.21
N LEU A 83 6.87 -2.18 -1.11
CA LEU A 83 7.89 -1.31 -1.71
C LEU A 83 7.64 0.19 -1.39
N PRO A 84 6.42 0.74 -1.47
CA PRO A 84 6.14 2.11 -1.04
C PRO A 84 6.51 2.40 0.43
N SER A 85 6.12 1.52 1.38
CA SER A 85 6.51 1.65 2.79
C SER A 85 8.02 1.61 2.99
N LEU A 86 8.73 0.72 2.28
CA LEU A 86 10.18 0.60 2.35
C LEU A 86 10.87 1.88 1.85
N VAL A 87 10.38 2.46 0.75
CA VAL A 87 10.89 3.75 0.24
C VAL A 87 10.61 4.88 1.22
N ALA A 88 9.40 4.95 1.77
CA ALA A 88 9.06 5.96 2.76
C ALA A 88 10.00 5.88 3.99
N ALA A 89 10.22 4.68 4.52
CA ALA A 89 11.15 4.47 5.63
C ALA A 89 12.60 4.84 5.26
N ARG A 90 13.05 4.52 4.04
CA ARG A 90 14.38 4.91 3.54
C ARG A 90 14.54 6.44 3.46
N ALA A 91 13.48 7.17 3.12
CA ALA A 91 13.46 8.63 3.08
C ALA A 91 13.30 9.29 4.46
N GLY A 92 13.26 8.51 5.55
CA GLY A 92 13.20 9.01 6.92
C GLY A 92 11.79 9.17 7.49
N ALA A 93 10.76 8.65 6.82
CA ALA A 93 9.43 8.57 7.41
C ALA A 93 9.45 7.69 8.67
N HIS A 94 8.77 8.14 9.71
CA HIS A 94 8.63 7.40 10.95
C HIS A 94 7.48 7.99 11.77
N PRO A 95 6.56 7.18 12.30
CA PRO A 95 6.38 5.73 12.09
C PRO A 95 6.04 5.36 10.63
N VAL A 96 6.35 4.12 10.21
CA VAL A 96 5.79 3.53 8.98
C VAL A 96 5.08 2.23 9.36
N LEU A 97 3.83 2.08 8.94
CA LEU A 97 3.02 0.87 9.12
C LEU A 97 2.53 0.35 7.76
N ALA A 98 3.01 -0.82 7.36
CA ALA A 98 2.55 -1.53 6.17
C ALA A 98 1.47 -2.55 6.56
N THR A 99 0.32 -2.53 5.89
CA THR A 99 -0.80 -3.41 6.20
C THR A 99 -1.33 -4.13 4.99
N ASP A 100 -1.70 -5.39 5.17
CA ASP A 100 -2.32 -6.20 4.13
C ASP A 100 -3.36 -7.16 4.74
N ARG A 101 -4.35 -7.57 3.95
CA ARG A 101 -5.30 -8.61 4.38
C ARG A 101 -4.63 -9.97 4.48
N SER A 102 -3.60 -10.21 3.65
CA SER A 102 -2.88 -11.47 3.61
C SER A 102 -2.12 -11.67 4.91
N PRO A 103 -2.23 -12.85 5.55
CA PRO A 103 -1.40 -13.17 6.71
C PRO A 103 0.09 -13.33 6.36
N ALA A 104 0.41 -13.59 5.09
CA ALA A 104 1.78 -13.83 4.64
C ALA A 104 2.54 -12.54 4.28
N ALA A 105 1.86 -11.59 3.63
CA ALA A 105 2.50 -10.39 3.07
C ALA A 105 3.29 -9.56 4.10
N PRO A 106 2.77 -9.25 5.31
CA PRO A 106 3.52 -8.55 6.36
C PRO A 106 4.88 -9.18 6.70
N GLY A 107 4.98 -10.50 6.66
CA GLY A 107 6.23 -11.21 6.94
C GLY A 107 7.33 -10.93 5.90
N TRP A 108 6.96 -10.82 4.61
CA TRP A 108 7.87 -10.50 3.52
C TRP A 108 8.36 -9.05 3.57
N VAL A 109 7.46 -8.11 3.91
CA VAL A 109 7.80 -6.71 4.13
C VAL A 109 8.79 -6.58 5.29
N ALA A 110 8.49 -7.22 6.43
CA ALA A 110 9.35 -7.19 7.61
C ALA A 110 10.74 -7.81 7.33
N ALA A 111 10.78 -8.91 6.57
CA ALA A 111 12.04 -9.55 6.17
C ALA A 111 12.88 -8.62 5.28
N THR A 112 12.26 -7.96 4.30
CA THR A 112 12.93 -6.99 3.42
C THR A 112 13.43 -5.78 4.21
N ALA A 113 12.57 -5.19 5.05
CA ALA A 113 12.92 -4.02 5.87
C ALA A 113 14.12 -4.30 6.77
N ARG A 114 14.11 -5.44 7.48
CA ARG A 114 15.22 -5.86 8.36
C ARG A 114 16.52 -6.01 7.58
N ARG A 115 16.48 -6.59 6.38
CA ARG A 115 17.67 -6.75 5.52
C ARG A 115 18.22 -5.40 5.03
N ALA A 116 17.33 -4.46 4.73
CA ALA A 116 17.70 -3.11 4.28
C ALA A 116 18.06 -2.16 5.44
N GLY A 117 17.95 -2.59 6.70
CA GLY A 117 18.19 -1.73 7.87
C GLY A 117 17.10 -0.68 8.10
N LEU A 118 15.89 -0.90 7.57
CA LEU A 118 14.77 0.02 7.61
C LEU A 118 13.79 -0.31 8.75
N ARG A 119 13.14 0.73 9.28
CA ARG A 119 12.14 0.60 10.34
C ARG A 119 10.73 0.67 9.75
N VAL A 120 10.16 -0.50 9.47
CA VAL A 120 8.77 -0.64 9.00
C VAL A 120 8.05 -1.58 9.95
N ALA A 121 7.00 -1.10 10.61
CA ALA A 121 6.07 -1.95 11.32
C ALA A 121 5.11 -2.59 10.32
N THR A 122 4.65 -3.80 10.61
CA THR A 122 3.77 -4.55 9.71
C THR A 122 2.61 -5.16 10.48
N ALA A 123 1.41 -5.14 9.91
CA ALA A 123 0.23 -5.76 10.53
C ALA A 123 -0.67 -6.43 9.49
N VAL A 124 -1.33 -7.52 9.90
CA VAL A 124 -2.42 -8.10 9.14
C VAL A 124 -3.66 -7.27 9.42
N ALA A 125 -4.13 -6.53 8.42
CA ALA A 125 -5.33 -5.71 8.51
C ALA A 125 -5.94 -5.52 7.11
N ALA A 126 -7.21 -5.89 7.01
CA ALA A 126 -8.02 -5.66 5.82
C ALA A 126 -8.61 -4.25 5.88
N PHE A 127 -8.26 -3.38 4.92
CA PHE A 127 -8.85 -2.04 4.82
C PHE A 127 -10.31 -2.10 4.36
N ASP A 128 -10.69 -3.17 3.66
CA ASP A 128 -12.04 -3.48 3.19
C ASP A 128 -12.92 -4.19 4.24
N GLY A 129 -12.42 -4.33 5.48
CA GLY A 129 -13.17 -4.72 6.67
C GLY A 129 -13.68 -3.52 7.48
N THR A 130 -13.82 -3.67 8.81
CA THR A 130 -14.23 -2.53 9.66
C THR A 130 -13.17 -1.43 9.76
N GLY A 131 -11.91 -1.79 9.49
CA GLY A 131 -10.76 -0.89 9.50
C GLY A 131 -10.43 -0.31 10.88
N ASP A 132 -11.13 -0.72 11.94
CA ASP A 132 -11.04 -0.10 13.27
C ASP A 132 -9.62 -0.16 13.84
N ALA A 133 -8.91 -1.25 13.59
CA ALA A 133 -7.52 -1.45 14.00
C ALA A 133 -6.54 -0.44 13.37
N LEU A 134 -6.93 0.23 12.29
CA LEU A 134 -6.12 1.23 11.58
C LEU A 134 -6.41 2.67 12.05
N THR A 135 -7.47 2.86 12.83
CA THR A 135 -7.97 4.18 13.26
C THR A 135 -7.37 4.63 14.60
N GLY A 136 -7.47 5.94 14.89
CA GLY A 136 -7.09 6.53 16.18
C GLY A 136 -5.77 7.29 16.21
N ARG A 137 -4.91 7.18 15.17
CA ARG A 137 -3.61 7.87 15.12
C ARG A 137 -3.55 9.10 14.22
N GLY A 138 -4.38 9.19 13.18
CA GLY A 138 -4.36 10.28 12.20
C GLY A 138 -3.02 10.39 11.47
N TRP A 139 -2.84 9.62 10.39
CA TRP A 139 -1.57 9.52 9.65
C TRP A 139 -1.32 10.74 8.74
N ASP A 140 -0.07 11.18 8.64
CA ASP A 140 0.35 12.29 7.79
C ASP A 140 0.32 11.93 6.30
N LEU A 141 0.54 10.64 6.00
CA LEU A 141 0.49 10.09 4.65
C LEU A 141 -0.14 8.70 4.68
N VAL A 142 -1.20 8.53 3.89
CA VAL A 142 -1.81 7.22 3.64
C VAL A 142 -1.51 6.81 2.20
N LEU A 143 -0.97 5.62 2.01
CA LEU A 143 -0.56 5.06 0.72
C LEU A 143 -1.50 3.92 0.34
N ALA A 144 -1.87 3.86 -0.94
CA ALA A 144 -2.55 2.70 -1.50
C ALA A 144 -2.15 2.51 -2.96
N ALA A 145 -1.86 1.27 -3.37
CA ALA A 145 -1.47 0.98 -4.75
C ALA A 145 -2.27 -0.20 -5.29
N ASP A 146 -3.00 0.03 -6.37
CA ASP A 146 -3.80 -1.00 -7.06
C ASP A 146 -4.87 -1.69 -6.19
N VAL A 147 -5.52 -0.91 -5.31
CA VAL A 147 -6.47 -1.43 -4.29
C VAL A 147 -7.95 -1.29 -4.66
N LEU A 148 -8.27 -0.66 -5.80
CA LEU A 148 -9.65 -0.44 -6.24
C LEU A 148 -10.21 -1.68 -6.98
N TYR A 149 -10.08 -2.86 -6.37
CA TYR A 149 -10.60 -4.11 -6.94
C TYR A 149 -12.08 -4.30 -6.57
N GLY A 150 -12.97 -3.85 -7.46
CA GLY A 150 -14.41 -4.02 -7.28
C GLY A 150 -15.06 -3.00 -6.34
N ALA A 151 -16.38 -2.87 -6.46
CA ALA A 151 -17.14 -1.82 -5.79
C ALA A 151 -16.99 -1.84 -4.25
N ALA A 152 -16.94 -3.03 -3.64
CA ALA A 152 -16.82 -3.16 -2.19
C ALA A 152 -15.51 -2.57 -1.65
N ALA A 153 -14.38 -2.80 -2.34
CA ALA A 153 -13.10 -2.23 -1.95
C ALA A 153 -13.10 -0.70 -2.10
N ALA A 154 -13.68 -0.18 -3.18
CA ALA A 154 -13.81 1.26 -3.41
C ALA A 154 -14.69 1.94 -2.33
N ASP A 155 -15.85 1.36 -2.02
CA ASP A 155 -16.77 1.89 -1.00
C ASP A 155 -16.12 1.84 0.40
N ALA A 156 -15.44 0.74 0.75
CA ALA A 156 -14.73 0.62 2.03
C ALA A 156 -13.57 1.61 2.15
N LEU A 157 -12.79 1.80 1.08
CA LEU A 157 -11.72 2.80 1.06
C LEU A 157 -12.27 4.21 1.27
N THR A 158 -13.38 4.55 0.62
CA THR A 158 -14.07 5.84 0.80
C THR A 158 -14.45 6.09 2.26
N ALA A 159 -14.97 5.06 2.94
CA ALA A 159 -15.35 5.15 4.35
C ALA A 159 -14.13 5.22 5.30
N LEU A 160 -13.02 4.55 4.96
CA LEU A 160 -11.85 4.45 5.81
C LEU A 160 -10.98 5.71 5.79
N LEU A 161 -10.70 6.27 4.61
CA LEU A 161 -9.71 7.34 4.44
C LEU A 161 -9.91 8.54 5.40
N PRO A 162 -11.14 9.06 5.64
CA PRO A 162 -11.35 10.16 6.57
C PRO A 162 -11.06 9.82 8.03
N ARG A 163 -11.11 8.53 8.40
CA ARG A 163 -10.92 8.03 9.77
C ARG A 163 -9.45 7.77 10.10
N VAL A 164 -8.63 7.50 9.08
CA VAL A 164 -7.21 7.19 9.26
C VAL A 164 -6.30 8.37 8.91
N THR A 165 -6.71 9.27 8.04
CA THR A 165 -5.88 10.42 7.63
C THR A 165 -5.99 11.55 8.65
N GLY A 166 -4.84 12.06 9.08
CA GLY A 166 -4.76 13.19 10.01
C GLY A 166 -5.38 14.48 9.46
N PRO A 167 -5.56 15.52 10.30
CA PRO A 167 -6.12 16.81 9.87
C PRO A 167 -5.34 17.44 8.71
N ASP A 168 -4.01 17.41 8.78
CA ASP A 168 -3.10 17.93 7.75
C ASP A 168 -2.51 16.81 6.87
N GLY A 169 -3.05 15.59 7.01
CA GLY A 169 -2.60 14.41 6.28
C GLY A 169 -3.07 14.40 4.82
N GLN A 170 -2.40 13.61 4.01
CA GLN A 170 -2.77 13.40 2.61
C GLN A 170 -2.81 11.92 2.26
N VAL A 171 -3.55 11.58 1.20
CA VAL A 171 -3.60 10.22 0.65
C VAL A 171 -2.94 10.21 -0.71
N TRP A 172 -2.06 9.26 -0.97
CA TRP A 172 -1.50 8.99 -2.30
C TRP A 172 -1.97 7.62 -2.76
N LEU A 173 -2.78 7.61 -3.83
CA LEU A 173 -3.32 6.41 -4.42
C LEU A 173 -2.82 6.24 -5.86
N ALA A 174 -2.14 5.13 -6.13
CA ALA A 174 -1.70 4.77 -7.48
C ALA A 174 -2.64 3.73 -8.11
N ASP A 175 -3.20 4.04 -9.27
CA ASP A 175 -4.21 3.23 -9.94
C ASP A 175 -3.84 2.96 -11.41
N PRO A 176 -3.94 1.71 -11.90
CA PRO A 176 -3.62 1.38 -13.30
C PRO A 176 -4.79 1.62 -14.27
N GLY A 177 -5.84 2.35 -13.86
CA GLY A 177 -7.07 2.52 -14.62
C GLY A 177 -8.14 1.48 -14.30
N ARG A 178 -8.36 1.20 -13.01
CA ARG A 178 -9.39 0.24 -12.57
C ARG A 178 -10.80 0.74 -12.96
N PRO A 179 -11.73 -0.16 -13.33
CA PRO A 179 -13.10 0.22 -13.69
C PRO A 179 -13.82 1.05 -12.62
N GLU A 180 -13.48 0.83 -11.35
CA GLU A 180 -14.04 1.51 -10.19
C GLU A 180 -13.47 2.91 -9.96
N ALA A 181 -12.30 3.23 -10.52
CA ALA A 181 -11.59 4.47 -10.26
C ALA A 181 -12.40 5.73 -10.58
N PRO A 182 -13.13 5.85 -11.72
CA PRO A 182 -13.93 7.04 -12.01
C PRO A 182 -15.00 7.29 -10.95
N ARG A 183 -15.80 6.27 -10.60
CA ARG A 183 -16.85 6.36 -9.58
C ARG A 183 -16.26 6.71 -8.22
N TRP A 184 -15.15 6.07 -7.85
CA TRP A 184 -14.47 6.33 -6.58
C TRP A 184 -13.95 7.76 -6.48
N LEU A 185 -13.34 8.29 -7.55
CA LEU A 185 -12.84 9.66 -7.59
C LEU A 185 -13.97 10.70 -7.47
N ASP A 186 -15.12 10.43 -8.09
CA ASP A 186 -16.30 11.31 -7.97
C ASP A 186 -16.78 11.39 -6.52
N ALA A 187 -16.91 10.25 -5.84
CA ALA A 187 -17.26 10.19 -4.42
C ALA A 187 -16.19 10.86 -3.54
N ALA A 188 -14.90 10.64 -3.83
CA ALA A 188 -13.81 11.25 -3.06
C ALA A 188 -13.84 12.78 -3.15
N ARG A 189 -14.17 13.36 -4.31
CA ARG A 189 -14.24 14.82 -4.49
C ARG A 189 -15.33 15.50 -3.68
N GLU A 190 -16.29 14.76 -3.12
CA GLU A 190 -17.30 15.31 -2.21
C GLU A 190 -16.69 15.74 -0.87
N THR A 191 -15.57 15.13 -0.47
CA THR A 191 -14.94 15.35 0.86
C THR A 191 -13.45 15.71 0.79
N TRP A 192 -12.81 15.55 -0.37
CA TRP A 192 -11.39 15.78 -0.59
C TRP A 192 -11.14 16.73 -1.76
N THR A 193 -10.11 17.56 -1.65
CA THR A 193 -9.47 18.16 -2.82
C THR A 193 -8.60 17.08 -3.48
N VAL A 194 -8.93 16.71 -4.72
CA VAL A 194 -8.24 15.64 -5.46
C VAL A 194 -7.45 16.21 -6.63
N THR A 195 -6.14 15.98 -6.64
CA THR A 195 -5.27 16.24 -7.80
C THR A 195 -4.80 14.93 -8.40
N SER A 196 -4.83 14.81 -9.72
CA SER A 196 -4.40 13.59 -10.42
C SER A 196 -3.31 13.90 -11.43
N GLY A 197 -2.34 13.01 -11.55
CA GLY A 197 -1.25 13.10 -12.53
C GLY A 197 -0.84 11.72 -13.00
N ARG A 198 -0.28 11.63 -14.21
CA ARG A 198 0.15 10.36 -14.78
C ARG A 198 1.58 10.04 -14.40
N LEU A 199 1.80 8.86 -13.84
CA LEU A 199 3.12 8.28 -13.58
C LEU A 199 3.57 7.42 -14.78
N PRO A 200 4.88 7.12 -14.87
CA PRO A 200 5.39 6.15 -15.85
C PRO A 200 4.68 4.79 -15.73
N GLY A 201 4.55 4.10 -16.87
CA GLY A 201 3.94 2.75 -16.90
C GLY A 201 2.41 2.75 -16.99
N GLY A 202 1.78 3.89 -17.30
CA GLY A 202 0.32 3.97 -17.48
C GLY A 202 -0.48 3.95 -16.19
N VAL A 203 0.17 4.29 -15.07
CA VAL A 203 -0.44 4.40 -13.75
C VAL A 203 -0.78 5.85 -13.49
N ASP A 204 -1.97 6.13 -12.98
CA ASP A 204 -2.36 7.45 -12.50
C ASP A 204 -2.12 7.54 -10.98
N LEU A 205 -1.58 8.66 -10.52
CA LEU A 205 -1.42 9.01 -9.12
C LEU A 205 -2.49 10.03 -8.74
N HIS A 206 -3.30 9.68 -7.76
CA HIS A 206 -4.31 10.53 -7.14
C HIS A 206 -3.82 10.97 -5.76
N VAL A 207 -3.68 12.28 -5.57
CA VAL A 207 -3.34 12.89 -4.29
C VAL A 207 -4.58 13.57 -3.73
N LEU A 208 -5.02 13.11 -2.55
CA LEU A 208 -6.20 13.64 -1.86
C LEU A 208 -5.74 14.42 -0.63
N ARG A 209 -6.31 15.62 -0.44
CA ARG A 209 -6.08 16.47 0.73
C ARG A 209 -7.41 16.98 1.26
N ARG A 210 -7.49 17.21 2.58
CA ARG A 210 -8.67 17.87 3.14
C ARG A 210 -8.75 19.31 2.59
N PRO A 211 -9.97 19.82 2.32
CA PRO A 211 -10.17 21.19 1.86
C PRO A 211 -9.77 22.24 2.90
#